data_AF-A0A1S4CN16-F1
#
_entry.id   AF-A0A1S4CN16-F1
#
_cell.length_a   1.000
_cell.length_b   1.000
_cell.length_c   1.000
_cell.angle_alpha   90.00
_cell.angle_beta   90.00
_cell.angle_gamma   90.00
#
_symmetry.space_group_name_H-M   'P 1'
#
loop_
_entity.id
_entity.type
_entity.pdbx_description
1 polymer ?
#
loop_
_entity_poly.entity_id
_entity_poly.type
_entity_poly.pdbx_seq_one_letter_code
_entity_poly.pdbx_strand_id
1 'polypeptide(L)'
;MSPVQANAATSDAPLVAVVDNELYVADYADMEVRKYDKQNKAWVTIGRLPERAASMYGWDLAFRACGNRLIVIGGPKGGAEYIEVNSWVPSEGPIQWDLLGQKRSGSFVYNCAVMGC
;
A
#
# COMPACT_ATOMS: atom_id res chain seq x y z
N MET A 1 9.24 22.18 -24.77
CA MET A 1 8.34 21.29 -24.01
C MET A 1 8.87 19.87 -24.17
N SER A 2 9.46 19.28 -23.13
CA SER A 2 9.89 17.88 -23.18
C SER A 2 8.66 16.98 -23.13
N PRO A 3 8.63 15.88 -23.90
CA PRO A 3 7.56 14.91 -23.79
C PRO A 3 7.65 14.26 -22.41
N VAL A 4 6.53 14.23 -21.68
CA VAL A 4 6.40 13.38 -20.49
C VAL A 4 6.58 11.95 -20.98
N GLN A 5 7.68 11.33 -20.57
CA GLN A 5 7.95 9.93 -20.86
C GLN A 5 6.99 9.12 -20.01
N ALA A 6 5.91 8.65 -20.62
CA ALA A 6 5.06 7.63 -20.04
C ALA A 6 5.89 6.36 -19.93
N ASN A 7 6.52 6.15 -18.77
CA ASN A 7 7.14 4.87 -18.46
C ASN A 7 6.04 3.81 -18.49
N ALA A 8 6.33 2.73 -19.22
CA ALA A 8 5.42 1.63 -19.49
C ALA A 8 4.62 1.24 -18.23
N ALA A 9 3.31 1.43 -18.30
CA ALA A 9 2.39 0.93 -17.29
C ALA A 9 2.44 -0.60 -17.35
N THR A 10 3.26 -1.23 -16.51
CA THR A 10 2.94 -2.57 -16.04
C THR A 10 1.58 -2.48 -15.36
N SER A 11 0.60 -3.14 -15.95
CA SER A 11 -0.82 -3.10 -15.64
C SER A 11 -1.11 -3.73 -14.28
N ASP A 12 -0.61 -3.14 -13.21
CA ASP A 12 -0.96 -3.58 -11.87
C ASP A 12 -2.22 -2.87 -11.39
N ALA A 13 -3.08 -3.60 -10.68
CA ALA A 13 -4.30 -3.03 -10.15
C ALA A 13 -3.94 -1.86 -9.22
N PRO A 14 -4.61 -0.70 -9.33
CA PRO A 14 -4.27 0.44 -8.49
C PRO A 14 -4.39 0.05 -7.02
N LEU A 15 -3.30 0.20 -6.27
CA LEU A 15 -3.25 -0.07 -4.83
C LEU A 15 -3.90 1.10 -4.08
N VAL A 16 -5.22 1.19 -4.16
CA VAL A 16 -6.03 2.26 -3.56
C VAL A 16 -6.86 1.74 -2.40
N ALA A 17 -7.08 2.61 -1.41
CA ALA A 17 -7.96 2.35 -0.29
C ALA A 17 -8.67 3.63 0.13
N VAL A 18 -9.89 3.49 0.67
CA VAL A 18 -10.65 4.60 1.24
C VAL A 18 -10.87 4.33 2.72
N VAL A 19 -10.46 5.27 3.56
CA VAL A 19 -10.67 5.24 5.02
C VAL A 19 -11.25 6.58 5.42
N ASP A 20 -12.35 6.59 6.16
CA ASP A 20 -13.01 7.82 6.65
C ASP A 20 -13.24 8.87 5.56
N ASN A 21 -13.72 8.43 4.39
CA ASN A 21 -13.96 9.25 3.19
C ASN A 21 -12.68 9.87 2.58
N GLU A 22 -11.50 9.46 2.99
CA GLU A 22 -10.23 9.90 2.41
C GLU A 22 -9.65 8.82 1.50
N LEU A 23 -9.20 9.24 0.31
CA LEU A 23 -8.65 8.33 -0.70
C LEU A 23 -7.13 8.29 -0.59
N TYR A 24 -6.59 7.09 -0.50
CA TYR A 24 -5.16 6.81 -0.38
C TYR A 24 -4.70 5.91 -1.52
N VAL A 25 -3.43 6.05 -1.90
CA VAL A 25 -2.74 5.16 -2.83
C VAL A 25 -1.37 4.78 -2.27
N ALA A 26 -1.00 3.52 -2.46
CA ALA A 26 0.36 3.04 -2.25
C ALA A 26 1.13 3.13 -3.57
N ASP A 27 2.13 4.00 -3.61
CA ASP A 27 3.09 4.07 -4.71
C ASP A 27 4.24 3.10 -4.41
N TYR A 28 4.19 1.93 -5.04
CA TYR A 28 5.18 0.86 -4.82
C TYR A 28 6.52 1.13 -5.50
N ALA A 29 6.59 2.08 -6.44
CA ALA A 29 7.82 2.43 -7.14
C ALA A 29 8.70 3.30 -6.23
N ASP A 30 8.08 4.31 -5.63
CA ASP A 30 8.76 5.23 -4.70
C ASP A 30 8.69 4.79 -3.23
N MET A 31 7.94 3.70 -2.95
CA MET A 31 7.66 3.20 -1.60
C MET A 31 6.94 4.26 -0.72
N GLU A 32 5.98 4.96 -1.30
CA GLU A 32 5.26 6.07 -0.68
C GLU A 32 3.78 5.74 -0.44
N VAL A 33 3.20 6.41 0.55
CA VAL A 33 1.75 6.52 0.70
C VAL A 33 1.35 7.94 0.33
N ARG A 34 0.41 8.06 -0.59
CA ARG A 34 -0.15 9.36 -1.00
C ARG A 34 -1.63 9.44 -0.64
N LYS A 35 -2.06 10.61 -0.20
CA LYS A 35 -3.45 10.97 0.03
C LYS A 35 -3.93 11.88 -1.11
N TYR A 36 -5.15 11.67 -1.58
CA TYR A 36 -5.76 12.57 -2.57
C TYR A 36 -6.32 13.80 -1.87
N ASP A 37 -5.78 14.97 -2.21
CA ASP A 37 -6.36 16.26 -1.86
C ASP A 37 -7.52 16.56 -2.82
N LYS A 38 -8.75 16.42 -2.31
CA LYS A 38 -9.97 16.65 -3.10
C LYS A 38 -10.16 18.11 -3.54
N GLN A 39 -9.62 19.09 -2.80
CA GLN A 39 -9.75 20.50 -3.12
C GLN A 39 -8.83 20.87 -4.28
N ASN A 40 -7.56 20.48 -4.17
CA ASN A 40 -6.53 20.78 -5.16
C ASN A 40 -6.46 19.76 -6.30
N LYS A 41 -7.23 18.67 -6.21
CA LYS A 41 -7.28 17.55 -7.16
C LYS A 41 -5.90 16.93 -7.41
N ALA A 42 -5.10 16.85 -6.35
CA ALA A 42 -3.70 16.46 -6.42
C ALA A 42 -3.40 15.33 -5.43
N TRP A 43 -2.34 14.57 -5.70
CA TRP A 43 -1.81 13.59 -4.76
C TRP A 43 -0.73 14.22 -3.90
N VAL A 44 -0.82 14.01 -2.59
CA VAL A 44 0.15 14.51 -1.62
C VAL A 44 0.79 13.33 -0.91
N THR A 45 2.12 13.24 -0.94
CA THR A 45 2.87 12.23 -0.17
C THR A 45 2.75 12.54 1.32
N ILE A 46 2.30 11.54 2.08
CA ILE A 46 2.04 11.67 3.53
C ILE A 46 2.95 10.77 4.38
N GLY A 47 3.75 9.92 3.73
CA GLY A 47 4.73 9.07 4.40
C GLY A 47 5.14 7.90 3.51
N ARG A 48 5.74 6.88 4.13
CA ARG A 48 6.31 5.72 3.43
C ARG A 48 5.52 4.45 3.74
N LEU A 49 5.58 3.49 2.81
CA LEU A 49 5.15 2.11 3.06
C LEU A 49 6.07 1.44 4.11
N PRO A 50 5.64 0.33 4.75
CA PRO A 50 6.49 -0.43 5.66
C PRO A 50 7.80 -0.84 4.96
N GLU A 51 8.94 -0.71 5.64
CA GLU A 51 10.26 -0.99 5.03
C GLU A 51 10.39 -2.43 4.50
N ARG A 52 9.68 -3.37 5.13
CA ARG A 52 9.67 -4.80 4.78
C ARG A 52 8.67 -5.18 3.70
N ALA A 53 7.82 -4.24 3.27
CA ALA A 53 6.97 -4.46 2.11
C ALA A 53 7.86 -4.47 0.86
N ALA A 54 8.20 -5.66 0.37
CA ALA A 54 8.85 -5.77 -0.93
C ALA A 54 7.84 -5.52 -2.04
N SER A 55 8.16 -4.62 -2.96
CA SER A 55 7.51 -4.65 -4.25
C SER A 55 8.35 -5.46 -5.22
N MET A 56 7.80 -6.57 -5.71
CA MET A 56 8.08 -7.04 -7.06
C MET A 56 7.15 -6.29 -8.01
N TYR A 57 7.39 -4.99 -8.20
CA TYR A 57 6.57 -4.13 -9.07
C TYR A 57 5.06 -4.07 -8.71
N GLY A 58 4.70 -4.24 -7.42
CA GLY A 58 3.30 -4.19 -6.95
C GLY A 58 2.65 -5.55 -6.72
N TRP A 59 3.20 -6.63 -7.30
CA TRP A 59 2.64 -7.99 -7.23
C TRP A 59 2.64 -8.63 -5.84
N ASP A 60 3.54 -8.18 -4.95
CA ASP A 60 3.71 -8.70 -3.59
C ASP A 60 3.13 -7.79 -2.50
N LEU A 61 2.22 -6.89 -2.88
CA LEU A 61 1.65 -5.89 -1.99
C LEU A 61 0.12 -5.84 -2.09
N ALA A 62 -0.56 -5.90 -0.95
CA ALA A 62 -1.96 -5.51 -0.82
C ALA A 62 -2.05 -4.21 -0.04
N PHE A 63 -2.87 -3.29 -0.54
CA PHE A 63 -3.22 -2.06 0.16
C PHE A 63 -4.73 -2.03 0.33
N ARG A 64 -5.21 -2.11 1.58
CA ARG A 64 -6.63 -2.31 1.90
C ARG A 64 -7.07 -1.35 3.00
N ALA A 65 -8.38 -1.12 3.05
CA ALA A 65 -9.02 -0.51 4.22
C ALA A 65 -9.58 -1.62 5.12
N CYS A 66 -9.58 -1.38 6.43
CA CYS A 66 -10.35 -2.17 7.39
C CYS A 66 -10.84 -1.28 8.54
N GLY A 67 -12.14 -1.04 8.62
CA GLY A 67 -12.68 -0.04 9.54
C GLY A 67 -12.04 1.33 9.29
N ASN A 68 -11.44 1.92 10.33
CA ASN A 68 -10.71 3.18 10.27
C ASN A 68 -9.20 3.02 9.99
N ARG A 69 -8.75 1.83 9.56
CA ARG A 69 -7.33 1.51 9.35
C ARG A 69 -7.00 1.34 7.88
N LEU A 70 -5.83 1.82 7.51
CA LEU A 70 -5.13 1.34 6.33
C LEU A 70 -4.32 0.10 6.68
N ILE A 71 -4.37 -0.89 5.80
CA ILE A 71 -3.71 -2.18 5.95
C ILE A 71 -2.76 -2.39 4.78
N VAL A 72 -1.52 -2.74 5.09
CA VAL A 72 -0.52 -3.19 4.12
C VAL A 72 -0.21 -4.65 4.38
N ILE A 73 -0.38 -5.49 3.37
CA ILE A 73 0.00 -6.90 3.41
C ILE A 73 1.11 -7.12 2.41
N GLY A 74 2.24 -7.68 2.84
CA GLY A 74 3.36 -7.97 1.96
C GLY A 74 4.38 -8.90 2.60
N GLY A 75 5.46 -9.21 1.91
CA GLY A 75 6.58 -10.00 2.44
C GLY A 75 7.93 -9.45 1.98
N PRO A 76 9.06 -9.90 2.55
CA PRO A 76 10.41 -9.51 2.13
C PRO A 76 10.75 -9.83 0.66
N LYS A 77 11.72 -9.11 0.11
CA LYS A 77 12.17 -9.22 -1.30
C LYS A 77 12.79 -10.60 -1.53
N GLY A 78 12.40 -11.27 -2.61
CA GLY A 78 13.06 -12.51 -3.07
C GLY A 78 12.34 -13.82 -2.72
N GLY A 79 11.03 -13.78 -2.49
CA GLY A 79 10.24 -14.95 -2.11
C GLY A 79 10.21 -15.10 -0.60
N ALA A 80 9.18 -14.51 0.01
CA ALA A 80 9.08 -14.48 1.45
C ALA A 80 8.63 -15.84 1.99
N GLU A 81 9.36 -16.37 2.95
CA GLU A 81 8.89 -17.46 3.79
C GLU A 81 7.66 -17.03 4.64
N TYR A 82 7.48 -15.72 4.88
CA TYR A 82 6.41 -15.15 5.70
C TYR A 82 5.75 -13.91 5.10
N ILE A 83 4.43 -13.76 5.26
CA ILE A 83 3.67 -12.53 5.02
C ILE A 83 3.54 -11.74 6.32
N GLU A 84 3.60 -10.41 6.24
CA GLU A 84 3.34 -9.47 7.34
C GLU A 84 2.07 -8.66 7.04
N VAL A 85 1.29 -8.40 8.08
CA VAL A 85 0.13 -7.50 8.04
C VAL A 85 0.44 -6.30 8.91
N ASN A 86 0.56 -5.13 8.29
CA ASN A 86 0.81 -3.87 8.97
C ASN A 86 -0.43 -2.99 8.92
N SER A 87 -0.66 -2.20 9.97
CA SER A 87 -1.79 -1.28 10.03
C SER A 87 -1.39 0.12 10.46
N TRP A 88 -2.17 1.11 10.05
CA TRP A 88 -2.05 2.48 10.50
C TRP A 88 -3.44 3.12 10.53
N VAL A 89 -3.74 3.90 11.57
CA VAL A 89 -4.99 4.66 11.70
C VAL A 89 -4.73 6.11 11.28
N PRO A 90 -5.24 6.58 10.13
CA PRO A 90 -4.93 7.92 9.63
C PRO A 90 -5.33 9.07 10.56
N SER A 91 -6.37 8.88 11.38
CA SER A 91 -6.83 9.88 12.34
C SER A 91 -5.92 10.01 13.57
N GLU A 92 -5.00 9.08 13.81
CA GLU A 92 -4.15 9.04 15.01
C GLU A 92 -2.80 9.76 14.83
N GLY A 93 -2.54 10.36 13.67
CA GLY A 93 -1.38 11.21 13.43
C GLY A 93 -0.56 10.76 12.22
N PRO A 94 0.75 11.10 12.14
CA PRO A 94 1.59 10.73 11.01
C PRO A 94 1.72 9.20 10.88
N ILE A 95 2.11 8.74 9.70
CA ILE A 95 2.26 7.30 9.43
C ILE A 95 3.23 6.66 10.42
N GLN A 96 2.71 5.71 11.20
CA GLN A 96 3.44 4.74 12.01
C GLN A 96 2.78 3.39 11.78
N TRP A 97 3.55 2.41 11.27
CA TRP A 97 3.02 1.10 10.92
C TRP A 97 3.12 0.16 12.10
N ASP A 98 1.97 -0.33 12.57
CA ASP A 98 1.86 -1.37 13.58
C ASP A 98 1.81 -2.74 12.92
N LEU A 99 2.76 -3.61 13.26
CA LEU A 99 2.71 -5.02 12.85
C LEU A 99 1.60 -5.74 13.61
N LEU A 100 0.53 -6.11 12.89
CA LEU A 100 -0.59 -6.87 13.45
C LEU A 100 -0.30 -8.37 13.52
N GLY A 101 0.52 -8.89 12.60
CA GLY A 101 0.86 -10.30 12.60
C GLY A 101 1.72 -10.72 11.42
N GLN A 102 2.25 -11.94 11.54
CA GLN A 102 3.09 -12.57 10.52
C GLN A 102 2.68 -14.04 10.35
N LYS A 103 2.70 -14.56 9.12
CA LYS A 103 2.37 -15.96 8.83
C LYS A 103 3.29 -16.55 7.76
N ARG A 104 3.76 -17.78 7.96
CA ARG A 104 4.53 -18.50 6.95
C ARG A 104 3.68 -18.80 5.71
N SER A 105 4.16 -18.45 4.51
CA SER A 105 3.45 -18.75 3.24
C SER A 105 4.44 -18.90 2.10
N GLY A 106 4.36 -20.01 1.35
CA GLY A 106 5.26 -20.27 0.20
C GLY A 106 4.80 -19.67 -1.13
N SER A 107 3.51 -19.36 -1.25
CA SER A 107 2.93 -18.63 -2.38
C SER A 107 1.66 -17.91 -1.91
N PHE A 108 1.54 -16.62 -2.21
CA PHE A 108 0.36 -15.84 -1.88
C PHE A 108 0.12 -14.78 -2.94
N VAL A 109 -1.14 -14.60 -3.34
CA VAL A 109 -1.54 -13.56 -4.29
C VAL A 109 -2.14 -12.43 -3.46
N TYR A 110 -1.31 -11.43 -3.14
CA TYR A 110 -1.63 -10.39 -2.16
C TYR A 110 -2.84 -9.54 -2.55
N ASN A 111 -2.98 -9.24 -3.84
CA ASN A 111 -4.11 -8.46 -4.36
C ASN A 111 -5.49 -9.13 -4.17
N CYS A 112 -5.58 -10.42 -3.86
CA CYS A 112 -6.85 -11.09 -3.59
C CYS A 112 -7.26 -11.06 -2.11
N ALA A 113 -6.49 -10.39 -1.25
CA ALA A 113 -6.81 -10.28 0.16
C ALA A 113 -8.14 -9.53 0.39
N VAL A 114 -9.04 -10.18 1.14
CA VAL A 114 -10.32 -9.63 1.60
C VAL A 114 -10.20 -9.35 3.09
N MET A 115 -10.69 -8.19 3.53
CA MET A 115 -10.74 -7.81 4.94
C MET A 115 -12.20 -7.79 5.41
N GLY A 116 -12.47 -8.41 6.56
CA GLY A 116 -13.76 -8.39 7.22
C GLY A 116 -13.72 -7.47 8.43
N CYS A 117 -14.47 -6.37 8.35
CA CYS A 117 -14.64 -5.31 9.32
C CYS A 117 -16.11 -4.85 9.16
#